data_AF-A0A542Q3Z6-F1
#
_entry.id   AF-A0A542Q3Z6-F1
#
_cell.length_a   1.000
_cell.length_b   1.000
_cell.length_c   1.000
_cell.angle_alpha   90.00
_cell.angle_beta   90.00
_cell.angle_gamma   90.00
#
_symmetry.space_group_name_H-M   'P 1'
#
loop_
_entity.id
_entity.type
_entity.pdbx_description
1 polymer ?
#
loop_
_entity_poly.entity_id
_entity_poly.type
_entity_poly.pdbx_seq_one_letter_code
_entity_poly.pdbx_strand_id
1 'polypeptide(L)'
;MSVFASLVAHLADLLQPLFHASATAAAIILFTALVRLAVHPLSRAAARGQKAKARLSPQIAELRTKHAKNPDRMQKALTELYAEEKVSPLSGCLPSLLQLPAFFLMYHLFSSSRIGGEANGLLSHTLFAAPLGGRWSDALAHGGVFGGAGAVYVVLFAIVAAVATYNYLRTKRQLAAAPVPQEGMPGMGAMTRIMPLMSFFTLLTVAWVPLAAALYVVTSTTWTAVERAFLYRDMPVAGALATAG
;
A
#
# COMPACT_ATOMS: atom_id res chain seq x y z
N MET A 1 28.95 0.08 -4.58
CA MET A 1 27.78 -0.62 -5.16
C MET A 1 26.76 -0.83 -4.04
N SER A 2 25.52 -0.33 -4.15
CA SER A 2 24.52 -0.68 -3.12
C SER A 2 24.15 -2.15 -3.30
N VAL A 3 24.07 -2.92 -2.21
CA VAL A 3 23.73 -4.37 -2.22
C VAL A 3 22.45 -4.63 -3.01
N PHE A 4 21.54 -3.67 -3.01
CA PHE A 4 20.29 -3.70 -3.73
C PHE A 4 20.45 -3.69 -5.26
N ALA A 5 21.31 -2.80 -5.78
CA ALA A 5 21.54 -2.73 -7.23
C ALA A 5 22.17 -4.03 -7.75
N SER A 6 23.08 -4.64 -6.98
CA SER A 6 23.67 -5.95 -7.32
C SER A 6 22.64 -7.08 -7.29
N LEU A 7 21.69 -7.06 -6.34
CA LEU A 7 20.61 -8.05 -6.27
C LEU A 7 19.63 -7.93 -7.43
N VAL A 8 19.21 -6.70 -7.78
CA VAL A 8 18.32 -6.46 -8.92
C VAL A 8 19.02 -6.83 -10.22
N ALA A 9 20.31 -6.51 -10.38
CA ALA A 9 21.10 -6.91 -11.55
C ALA A 9 21.20 -8.44 -11.68
N HIS A 10 21.55 -9.16 -10.60
CA HIS A 10 21.59 -10.63 -10.61
C HIS A 10 20.23 -11.24 -10.97
N LEU A 11 19.14 -10.72 -10.42
CA LEU A 11 17.80 -11.16 -10.78
C LEU A 11 17.47 -10.87 -12.25
N ALA A 12 17.90 -9.72 -12.77
CA ALA A 12 17.72 -9.38 -14.18
C ALA A 12 18.51 -10.33 -15.09
N ASP A 13 19.75 -10.66 -14.76
CA ASP A 13 20.57 -11.62 -15.51
C ASP A 13 19.94 -13.02 -15.54
N LEU A 14 19.37 -13.47 -14.40
CA LEU A 14 18.64 -14.74 -14.32
C LEU A 14 17.34 -14.73 -15.15
N LEU A 15 16.68 -13.58 -15.26
CA LEU A 15 15.42 -13.41 -16.01
C LEU A 15 15.65 -13.05 -17.49
N GLN A 16 16.87 -12.66 -17.86
CA GLN A 16 17.26 -12.30 -19.22
C GLN A 16 16.88 -13.34 -20.29
N PRO A 17 17.10 -14.66 -20.11
CA PRO A 17 16.73 -15.64 -21.12
C PRO A 17 15.21 -15.79 -21.31
N LEU A 18 14.40 -15.34 -20.35
CA LEU A 18 12.94 -15.46 -20.40
C LEU A 18 12.25 -14.16 -20.83
N PHE A 19 12.77 -13.01 -20.40
CA PHE A 19 12.12 -11.70 -20.53
C PHE A 19 12.89 -10.71 -21.42
N HIS A 20 14.10 -11.05 -21.87
CA HIS A 20 14.95 -10.23 -22.76
C HIS A 20 15.01 -8.75 -22.31
N ALA A 21 14.55 -7.81 -23.15
CA ALA A 21 14.58 -6.38 -22.87
C ALA A 21 13.84 -6.00 -21.58
N SER A 22 12.79 -6.75 -21.22
CA SER A 22 11.97 -6.53 -20.03
C SER A 22 12.51 -7.17 -18.76
N ALA A 23 13.69 -7.81 -18.79
CA ALA A 23 14.25 -8.53 -17.65
C ALA A 23 14.45 -7.64 -16.42
N THR A 24 14.88 -6.39 -16.61
CA THR A 24 15.04 -5.41 -15.51
C THR A 24 13.70 -5.04 -14.87
N ALA A 25 12.65 -4.89 -15.68
CA ALA A 25 11.30 -4.64 -15.19
C ALA A 25 10.76 -5.85 -14.39
N ALA A 26 10.97 -7.06 -14.91
CA ALA A 26 10.61 -8.30 -14.24
C ALA A 26 11.39 -8.48 -12.93
N ALA A 27 12.68 -8.12 -12.90
CA ALA A 27 13.50 -8.15 -11.70
C ALA A 27 12.99 -7.21 -10.62
N ILE A 28 12.56 -5.98 -10.97
CA ILE A 28 11.94 -5.03 -10.02
C ILE A 28 10.66 -5.64 -9.42
N ILE A 29 9.79 -6.21 -10.26
CA ILE A 29 8.52 -6.82 -9.82
C ILE A 29 8.80 -8.02 -8.91
N LEU A 30 9.69 -8.92 -9.32
CA LEU A 30 10.06 -10.12 -8.57
C LEU A 30 10.70 -9.77 -7.23
N PHE A 31 11.66 -8.86 -7.24
CA PHE A 31 12.29 -8.37 -6.01
C PHE A 31 11.24 -7.79 -5.05
N THR A 32 10.34 -6.95 -5.57
CA THR A 32 9.25 -6.37 -4.77
C THR A 32 8.37 -7.46 -4.15
N ALA A 33 8.04 -8.49 -4.92
CA ALA A 33 7.27 -9.64 -4.45
C ALA A 33 8.01 -10.44 -3.36
N LEU A 34 9.33 -10.65 -3.51
CA LEU A 34 10.15 -11.33 -2.51
C LEU A 34 10.20 -10.55 -1.18
N VAL A 35 10.41 -9.23 -1.23
CA VAL A 35 10.36 -8.38 -0.03
C VAL A 35 8.98 -8.47 0.62
N ARG A 36 7.91 -8.37 -0.17
CA ARG A 36 6.53 -8.51 0.33
C ARG A 36 6.28 -9.88 0.97
N LEU A 37 6.84 -10.96 0.41
CA LEU A 37 6.75 -12.29 0.96
C LEU A 37 7.50 -12.42 2.30
N ALA A 38 8.69 -11.81 2.41
CA ALA A 38 9.45 -11.77 3.65
C ALA A 38 8.72 -10.98 4.77
N VAL A 39 7.97 -9.93 4.40
CA VAL A 39 7.15 -9.13 5.33
C VAL A 39 5.77 -9.77 5.61
N HIS A 40 5.35 -10.75 4.82
CA HIS A 40 4.06 -11.45 4.97
C HIS A 40 3.74 -11.99 6.38
N PRO A 41 4.65 -12.66 7.12
CA PRO A 41 4.37 -13.10 8.49
C PRO A 41 4.03 -11.94 9.42
N LEU A 42 4.68 -10.79 9.23
CA LEU A 42 4.37 -9.58 9.98
C LEU A 42 3.00 -9.02 9.59
N SER A 43 2.68 -8.96 8.29
CA SER A 43 1.34 -8.56 7.81
C SER A 43 0.24 -9.43 8.42
N ARG A 44 0.47 -10.75 8.55
CA ARG A 44 -0.45 -11.67 9.25
C ARG A 44 -0.62 -11.31 10.72
N ALA A 45 0.47 -11.01 11.43
CA ALA A 45 0.42 -10.61 12.83
C ALA A 45 -0.35 -9.30 13.01
N ALA A 46 -0.12 -8.31 12.14
CA ALA A 46 -0.87 -7.06 12.13
C ALA A 46 -2.37 -7.29 11.86
N ALA A 47 -2.70 -8.15 10.89
CA ALA A 47 -4.09 -8.50 10.60
C ALA A 47 -4.80 -9.16 11.78
N ARG A 48 -4.13 -10.05 12.53
CA ARG A 48 -4.68 -10.63 13.76
C ARG A 48 -4.97 -9.55 14.81
N GLY A 49 -4.06 -8.60 15.02
CA GLY A 49 -4.28 -7.49 15.95
C GLY A 49 -5.44 -6.58 15.52
N GLN A 50 -5.60 -6.33 14.23
CA GLN A 50 -6.76 -5.58 13.71
C GLN A 50 -8.09 -6.34 13.91
N LYS A 51 -8.12 -7.67 13.74
CA LYS A 51 -9.29 -8.51 14.08
C LYS A 51 -9.65 -8.43 15.55
N ALA A 52 -8.67 -8.50 16.44
CA ALA A 52 -8.90 -8.35 17.87
C ALA A 52 -9.49 -6.96 18.20
N LYS A 53 -8.94 -5.89 17.61
CA LYS A 53 -9.50 -4.54 17.78
C LYS A 53 -10.91 -4.38 17.23
N ALA A 54 -11.21 -4.98 16.08
CA ALA A 54 -12.56 -4.95 15.51
C ALA A 54 -13.59 -5.62 16.44
N ARG A 55 -13.21 -6.71 17.12
CA ARG A 55 -14.04 -7.37 18.14
C ARG A 55 -14.31 -6.48 19.36
N LEU A 56 -13.35 -5.65 19.74
CA LEU A 56 -13.49 -4.71 20.88
C LEU A 56 -14.26 -3.43 20.52
N SER A 57 -14.52 -3.17 19.24
CA SER A 57 -15.24 -1.97 18.78
C SER A 57 -16.56 -1.67 19.54
N PRO A 58 -17.46 -2.64 19.82
CA PRO A 58 -18.68 -2.37 20.59
C PRO A 58 -18.39 -1.94 22.04
N GLN A 59 -17.48 -2.64 22.73
CA GLN A 59 -17.11 -2.31 24.11
C GLN A 59 -16.43 -0.92 24.19
N ILE A 60 -15.62 -0.58 23.19
CA ILE A 60 -15.04 0.76 23.06
C ILE A 60 -16.13 1.81 22.86
N ALA A 61 -17.20 1.51 22.12
CA ALA A 61 -18.33 2.42 21.94
C ALA A 61 -19.12 2.63 23.25
N GLU A 62 -19.34 1.58 24.04
CA GLU A 62 -19.96 1.68 25.36
C GLU A 62 -19.13 2.51 26.33
N LEU A 63 -17.81 2.28 26.39
CA LEU A 63 -16.89 3.08 27.19
C LEU A 63 -16.91 4.56 26.78
N ARG A 64 -16.96 4.84 25.48
CA ARG A 64 -17.09 6.22 24.96
C ARG A 64 -18.38 6.89 25.43
N THR A 65 -19.51 6.19 25.41
CA THR A 65 -20.79 6.71 25.93
C THR A 65 -20.73 6.94 27.44
N LYS A 66 -20.16 5.98 28.19
CA LYS A 66 -20.04 6.04 29.66
C LYS A 66 -19.11 7.16 30.15
N HIS A 67 -18.03 7.43 29.42
CA HIS A 67 -17.00 8.39 29.80
C HIS A 67 -16.96 9.65 28.90
N ALA A 68 -18.03 9.93 28.15
CA ALA A 68 -18.09 11.07 27.20
C ALA A 68 -17.71 12.43 27.82
N LYS A 69 -17.96 12.62 29.12
CA LYS A 69 -17.67 13.87 29.85
C LYS A 69 -16.30 13.91 30.52
N ASN A 70 -15.51 12.83 30.48
CA ASN A 70 -14.26 12.69 31.22
C ASN A 70 -13.17 12.02 30.35
N PRO A 71 -12.42 12.79 29.55
CA PRO A 71 -11.41 12.25 28.61
C PRO A 71 -10.29 11.48 29.32
N ASP A 72 -9.85 11.92 30.50
CA ASP A 72 -8.80 11.24 31.27
C ASP A 72 -9.26 9.84 31.72
N ARG A 73 -10.51 9.73 32.20
CA ARG A 73 -11.10 8.43 32.56
C ARG A 73 -11.33 7.55 31.34
N MET A 74 -11.72 8.13 30.20
CA MET A 74 -11.85 7.39 28.94
C MET A 74 -10.52 6.79 28.51
N GLN A 75 -9.42 7.57 28.55
CA GLN A 75 -8.11 7.07 28.17
C GLN A 75 -7.66 5.93 29.09
N LYS A 76 -7.84 6.08 30.40
CA LYS A 76 -7.49 5.03 31.38
C LYS A 76 -8.30 3.75 31.18
N ALA A 77 -9.62 3.85 31.05
CA ALA A 77 -10.50 2.70 30.83
C ALA A 77 -10.19 2.01 29.49
N LEU A 78 -9.85 2.77 28.45
CA LEU A 78 -9.44 2.21 27.16
C LEU A 78 -8.10 1.45 27.26
N THR A 79 -7.14 1.97 28.03
CA THR A 79 -5.87 1.26 28.26
C THR A 79 -6.05 0.00 29.10
N GLU A 80 -6.91 0.04 30.12
CA GLU A 80 -7.26 -1.14 30.93
C GLU A 80 -7.93 -2.20 30.06
N LEU A 81 -8.91 -1.83 29.23
CA LEU A 81 -9.56 -2.75 28.30
C LEU A 81 -8.57 -3.41 27.33
N TYR A 82 -7.65 -2.63 26.74
CA TYR A 82 -6.63 -3.20 25.86
C TYR A 82 -5.66 -4.13 26.59
N ALA A 83 -5.35 -3.85 27.86
CA ALA A 83 -4.49 -4.70 28.67
C ALA A 83 -5.19 -6.01 29.07
N GLU A 84 -6.46 -5.94 29.49
CA GLU A 84 -7.30 -7.10 29.84
C GLU A 84 -7.45 -8.06 28.65
N GLU A 85 -7.76 -7.51 27.47
CA GLU A 85 -7.94 -8.29 26.24
C GLU A 85 -6.61 -8.63 25.55
N LYS A 86 -5.47 -8.23 26.12
CA LYS A 86 -4.10 -8.46 25.62
C LYS A 86 -3.92 -8.01 24.15
N VAL A 87 -4.59 -6.92 23.78
CA VAL A 87 -4.54 -6.37 22.41
C VAL A 87 -3.55 -5.21 22.36
N SER A 88 -2.54 -5.32 21.49
CA SER A 88 -1.55 -4.25 21.33
C SER A 88 -2.11 -3.04 20.56
N PRO A 89 -1.93 -1.80 21.07
CA PRO A 89 -2.33 -0.60 20.35
C PRO A 89 -1.53 -0.39 19.06
N LEU A 90 -0.32 -0.95 18.94
CA LEU A 90 0.60 -0.75 17.81
C LEU A 90 0.41 -1.76 16.67
N SER A 91 -0.50 -2.74 16.78
CA SER A 91 -0.68 -3.76 15.74
C SER A 91 -1.06 -3.22 14.35
N GLY A 92 -1.46 -1.94 14.23
CA GLY A 92 -1.77 -1.28 12.96
C GLY A 92 -0.61 -0.54 12.30
N CYS A 93 0.39 -0.08 13.06
CA CYS A 93 1.48 0.74 12.52
C CYS A 93 2.75 -0.07 12.20
N LEU A 94 2.90 -1.26 12.79
CA LEU A 94 4.04 -2.16 12.53
C LEU A 94 4.30 -2.42 11.04
N PRO A 95 3.28 -2.70 10.20
CA PRO A 95 3.49 -2.92 8.76
C PRO A 95 4.06 -1.70 8.04
N SER A 96 3.61 -0.50 8.42
CA SER A 96 4.07 0.75 7.80
C SER A 96 5.52 1.07 8.19
N LEU A 97 5.90 0.81 9.45
CA LEU A 97 7.28 0.96 9.93
C LEU A 97 8.24 0.03 9.19
N LEU A 98 7.85 -1.24 8.98
CA LEU A 98 8.67 -2.19 8.25
C LEU A 98 8.70 -1.94 6.73
N GLN A 99 7.78 -1.13 6.21
CA GLN A 99 7.74 -0.70 4.80
C GLN A 99 8.74 0.43 4.52
N LEU A 100 9.13 1.22 5.53
CA LEU A 100 10.03 2.37 5.36
C LEU A 100 11.35 2.00 4.65
N PRO A 101 12.05 0.91 5.02
CA PRO A 101 13.27 0.50 4.32
C PRO A 101 13.06 0.27 2.82
N ALA A 102 11.99 -0.44 2.44
CA ALA A 102 11.66 -0.70 1.03
C ALA A 102 11.34 0.59 0.26
N PHE A 103 10.70 1.56 0.93
CA PHE A 103 10.45 2.88 0.36
C PHE A 103 11.75 3.68 0.16
N PHE A 104 12.62 3.74 1.17
CA PHE A 104 13.93 4.39 1.07
C PHE A 104 14.81 3.78 -0.02
N LEU A 105 14.76 2.45 -0.17
CA LEU A 105 15.48 1.71 -1.22
C LEU A 105 14.98 2.12 -2.61
N MET A 106 13.67 2.22 -2.79
CA MET A 106 13.10 2.64 -4.08
C MET A 106 13.37 4.10 -4.40
N TYR A 107 13.24 4.97 -3.39
CA TYR A 107 13.59 6.38 -3.51
C TYR A 107 15.05 6.54 -3.91
N HIS A 108 15.98 5.81 -3.27
CA HIS A 108 17.39 5.86 -3.62
C HIS A 108 17.69 5.28 -5.00
N LEU A 109 17.01 4.20 -5.43
CA LEU A 109 17.25 3.62 -6.75
C LEU A 109 16.82 4.56 -7.89
N PHE A 110 15.74 5.33 -7.69
CA PHE A 110 15.15 6.16 -8.75
C PHE A 110 15.45 7.65 -8.63
N SER A 111 15.83 8.14 -7.45
CA SER A 111 16.33 9.51 -7.28
C SER A 111 17.82 9.63 -7.61
N SER A 112 18.56 8.52 -7.66
CA SER A 112 19.99 8.52 -8.00
C SER A 112 20.20 8.17 -9.47
N SER A 113 20.55 9.18 -10.26
CA SER A 113 20.99 9.03 -11.67
C SER A 113 22.32 8.27 -11.81
N ARG A 114 23.02 8.07 -10.69
CA ARG A 114 24.26 7.29 -10.58
C ARG A 114 24.19 6.32 -9.41
N ILE A 115 24.59 5.07 -9.63
CA ILE A 115 24.66 4.04 -8.59
C ILE A 115 26.10 3.55 -8.50
N GLY A 116 26.76 3.82 -7.37
CA GLY A 116 28.13 3.33 -7.15
C GLY A 116 29.20 3.99 -8.03
N GLY A 117 28.97 5.20 -8.54
CA GLY A 117 29.91 5.96 -9.37
C GLY A 117 29.58 5.97 -10.86
N GLU A 118 28.84 4.97 -11.34
CA GLU A 118 28.43 4.81 -12.75
C GLU A 118 27.02 5.32 -13.02
N ALA A 119 26.74 5.67 -14.29
CA ALA A 119 25.39 6.02 -14.75
C ALA A 119 24.42 4.85 -14.51
N ASN A 120 23.20 5.14 -14.06
CA ASN A 120 22.23 4.12 -13.70
C ASN A 120 21.68 3.38 -14.95
N GLY A 121 22.43 2.37 -15.41
CA GLY A 121 22.08 1.54 -16.57
C GLY A 121 20.74 0.81 -16.42
N LEU A 122 20.22 0.64 -15.19
CA LEU A 122 18.91 0.03 -14.96
C LEU A 122 17.76 0.88 -15.54
N LEU A 123 17.93 2.21 -15.66
CA LEU A 123 16.92 3.12 -16.19
C LEU A 123 16.88 3.17 -17.72
N SER A 124 17.95 2.73 -18.39
CA SER A 124 18.01 2.67 -19.86
C SER A 124 17.35 1.43 -20.46
N HIS A 125 17.02 0.42 -19.63
CA HIS A 125 16.25 -0.73 -20.10
C HIS A 125 14.80 -0.36 -20.35
N THR A 126 14.10 -1.18 -21.15
CA THR A 126 12.70 -0.96 -21.52
C THR A 126 11.80 -2.04 -20.94
N LEU A 127 10.60 -1.68 -20.54
CA LEU A 127 9.49 -2.61 -20.38
C LEU A 127 8.71 -2.62 -21.69
N PHE A 128 8.84 -3.69 -22.47
CA PHE A 128 8.38 -3.74 -23.86
C PHE A 128 8.93 -2.55 -24.67
N ALA A 129 8.10 -1.57 -25.02
CA ALA A 129 8.47 -0.38 -25.78
C ALA A 129 8.65 0.88 -24.90
N ALA A 130 8.44 0.79 -23.58
CA ALA A 130 8.52 1.93 -22.68
C ALA A 130 9.85 1.95 -21.90
N PRO A 131 10.66 3.02 -21.99
CA PRO A 131 11.88 3.15 -21.17
C PRO A 131 11.56 3.16 -19.67
N LEU A 132 12.33 2.43 -18.87
CA LEU A 132 12.14 2.34 -17.42
C LEU A 132 12.36 3.67 -16.70
N GLY A 133 13.24 4.52 -17.23
CA GLY A 133 13.43 5.91 -16.80
C GLY A 133 12.41 6.91 -17.34
N GLY A 134 11.58 6.51 -18.32
CA GLY A 134 10.60 7.39 -18.95
C GLY A 134 9.42 7.72 -18.04
N ARG A 135 8.72 8.81 -18.39
CA ARG A 135 7.45 9.21 -17.76
C ARG A 135 6.30 9.12 -18.76
N TRP A 136 5.07 9.15 -18.25
CA TRP A 136 3.86 9.15 -19.07
C TRP A 136 3.83 10.30 -20.08
N SER A 137 4.27 11.50 -19.68
CA SER A 137 4.39 12.66 -20.57
C SER A 137 5.27 12.40 -21.79
N ASP A 138 6.37 11.68 -21.59
CA ASP A 138 7.35 11.39 -22.63
C ASP A 138 6.78 10.36 -23.62
N ALA A 139 6.04 9.38 -23.11
CA ALA A 139 5.33 8.39 -23.91
C ALA A 139 4.22 9.02 -24.77
N LEU A 140 3.50 10.00 -24.22
CA LEU A 140 2.50 10.78 -24.99
C LEU A 140 3.17 11.59 -26.10
N ALA A 141 4.31 12.22 -25.82
CA ALA A 141 5.03 13.03 -26.80
C ALA A 141 5.61 12.21 -27.98
N HIS A 142 6.02 10.96 -27.74
CA HIS A 142 6.74 10.13 -28.72
C HIS A 142 5.87 9.05 -29.41
N GLY A 143 4.55 9.20 -29.40
CA GLY A 143 3.65 8.23 -30.06
C GLY A 143 2.21 8.20 -29.55
N GLY A 144 1.84 9.08 -28.61
CA GLY A 144 0.50 9.15 -28.04
C GLY A 144 0.11 7.92 -27.22
N VAL A 145 -1.15 7.87 -26.81
CA VAL A 145 -1.69 6.78 -25.95
C VAL A 145 -1.69 5.40 -26.62
N PHE A 146 -1.70 5.37 -27.95
CA PHE A 146 -1.70 4.13 -28.75
C PHE A 146 -0.30 3.72 -29.24
N GLY A 147 0.71 4.56 -29.04
CA GLY A 147 2.10 4.19 -29.31
C GLY A 147 2.59 3.11 -28.35
N GLY A 148 3.68 2.42 -28.71
CA GLY A 148 4.20 1.29 -27.92
C GLY A 148 4.43 1.63 -26.44
N ALA A 149 5.06 2.77 -26.15
CA ALA A 149 5.24 3.23 -24.77
C ALA A 149 3.91 3.65 -24.13
N GLY A 150 3.04 4.37 -24.85
CA GLY A 150 1.74 4.83 -24.36
C GLY A 150 0.83 3.68 -23.93
N ALA A 151 0.76 2.60 -24.73
CA ALA A 151 -0.03 1.43 -24.42
C ALA A 151 0.39 0.75 -23.09
N VAL A 152 1.70 0.68 -22.81
CA VAL A 152 2.22 0.16 -21.54
C VAL A 152 1.71 0.97 -20.36
N TYR A 153 1.75 2.31 -20.46
CA TYR A 153 1.21 3.16 -19.39
C TYR A 153 -0.31 3.08 -19.27
N VAL A 154 -1.06 2.95 -20.37
CA VAL A 154 -2.52 2.77 -20.32
C VAL A 154 -2.87 1.50 -19.54
N VAL A 155 -2.19 0.38 -19.81
CA VAL A 155 -2.35 -0.86 -19.04
C VAL A 155 -1.98 -0.65 -17.57
N LEU A 156 -0.87 0.05 -17.30
CA LEU A 156 -0.44 0.37 -15.95
C LEU A 156 -1.48 1.19 -15.18
N PHE A 157 -2.03 2.25 -15.80
CA PHE A 157 -3.09 3.06 -15.20
C PHE A 157 -4.38 2.27 -14.99
N ALA A 158 -4.74 1.37 -15.90
CA ALA A 158 -5.90 0.51 -15.73
C ALA A 158 -5.75 -0.39 -14.48
N ILE A 159 -4.56 -0.98 -14.27
CA ILE A 159 -4.26 -1.77 -13.07
C ILE A 159 -4.33 -0.89 -11.82
N VAL A 160 -3.70 0.29 -11.83
CA VAL A 160 -3.73 1.21 -10.68
C VAL A 160 -5.16 1.62 -10.35
N ALA A 161 -5.97 1.95 -11.36
CA ALA A 161 -7.36 2.36 -11.18
C ALA A 161 -8.21 1.22 -10.60
N ALA A 162 -8.01 -0.02 -11.06
CA ALA A 162 -8.68 -1.19 -10.50
C ALA A 162 -8.32 -1.39 -9.02
N VAL A 163 -7.03 -1.32 -8.67
CA VAL A 163 -6.55 -1.46 -7.29
C VAL A 163 -7.02 -0.30 -6.40
N ALA A 164 -6.97 0.94 -6.90
CA ALA A 164 -7.46 2.12 -6.20
C ALA A 164 -8.96 2.03 -5.94
N THR A 165 -9.74 1.56 -6.93
CA THR A 165 -11.19 1.34 -6.79
C THR A 165 -11.48 0.27 -5.74
N TYR A 166 -10.77 -0.85 -5.78
CA TYR A 166 -10.88 -1.90 -4.76
C TYR A 166 -10.60 -1.35 -3.35
N ASN A 167 -9.51 -0.59 -3.19
CA ASN A 167 -9.14 0.02 -1.92
C ASN A 167 -10.14 1.09 -1.44
N TYR A 168 -10.68 1.88 -2.37
CA TYR A 168 -11.73 2.87 -2.10
C TYR A 168 -12.99 2.19 -1.55
N LEU A 169 -13.50 1.17 -2.26
CA LEU A 169 -14.70 0.44 -1.85
C LEU A 169 -14.51 -0.24 -0.49
N ARG A 170 -13.34 -0.85 -0.27
CA ARG A 170 -13.00 -1.50 1.00
C ARG A 170 -12.94 -0.50 2.16
N THR A 171 -12.25 0.62 1.98
CA THR A 171 -12.11 1.66 3.01
C THR A 171 -13.47 2.28 3.35
N LYS A 172 -14.31 2.51 2.32
CA LYS A 172 -15.68 3.01 2.50
C LYS A 172 -16.53 2.04 3.32
N ARG A 173 -16.44 0.73 3.05
CA ARG A 173 -17.12 -0.31 3.85
C ARG A 173 -16.63 -0.35 5.30
N GLN A 174 -15.34 -0.16 5.53
CA GLN A 174 -14.77 -0.12 6.89
C GLN A 174 -15.25 1.09 7.69
N LEU A 175 -15.31 2.26 7.05
CA LEU A 175 -15.82 3.48 7.68
C LEU A 175 -17.31 3.36 8.01
N ALA A 176 -18.11 2.75 7.13
CA ALA A 176 -19.53 2.52 7.37
C ALA A 176 -19.81 1.55 8.53
N ALA A 177 -18.89 0.63 8.80
CA ALA A 177 -18.99 -0.34 9.90
C ALA A 177 -18.40 0.19 11.22
N ALA A 178 -17.67 1.30 11.20
CA ALA A 178 -17.11 1.91 12.40
C ALA A 178 -18.18 2.75 13.13
N PRO A 179 -18.30 2.67 14.46
CA PRO A 179 -19.19 3.56 15.21
C PRO A 179 -18.79 5.00 14.95
N VAL A 180 -19.76 5.81 14.51
CA VAL A 180 -19.59 7.20 14.10
C VAL A 180 -18.87 7.96 15.23
N PRO A 181 -17.70 8.58 14.98
CA PRO A 181 -17.10 9.49 15.94
C PRO A 181 -18.10 10.60 16.24
N GLN A 182 -18.34 10.92 17.52
CA GLN A 182 -19.19 12.05 17.90
C GLN A 182 -18.84 13.27 17.05
N GLU A 183 -19.86 13.84 16.42
CA GLU A 183 -19.79 15.13 15.74
C GLU A 183 -19.42 16.21 16.77
N GLY A 184 -18.12 16.37 17.03
CA GLY A 184 -17.61 17.27 18.07
C GLY A 184 -16.37 18.07 17.66
N MET A 185 -15.74 17.75 16.51
CA MET A 185 -14.72 18.59 15.90
C MET A 185 -15.14 18.98 14.47
N PRO A 186 -15.25 20.29 14.15
CA PRO A 186 -15.49 20.73 12.79
C PRO A 186 -14.38 20.20 11.87
N GLY A 187 -14.76 19.53 10.78
CA GLY A 187 -13.84 18.95 9.79
C GLY A 187 -13.73 17.41 9.76
N MET A 188 -14.17 16.70 10.82
CA MET A 188 -14.05 15.23 10.87
C MET A 188 -14.97 14.52 9.84
N GLY A 189 -16.16 15.06 9.57
CA GLY A 189 -17.09 14.54 8.55
C GLY A 189 -16.66 14.80 7.11
N ALA A 190 -15.76 15.77 6.88
CA ALA A 190 -15.10 15.97 5.59
C ALA A 190 -13.91 15.00 5.46
N MET A 191 -13.13 14.81 6.54
CA MET A 191 -12.02 13.86 6.60
C MET A 191 -12.46 12.43 6.26
N THR A 192 -13.59 11.95 6.78
CA THR A 192 -14.12 10.60 6.48
C THR A 192 -14.56 10.43 5.03
N ARG A 193 -15.00 11.51 4.36
CA ARG A 193 -15.33 11.50 2.92
C ARG A 193 -14.09 11.55 2.03
N ILE A 194 -13.08 12.30 2.45
CA ILE A 194 -11.83 12.49 1.69
C ILE A 194 -10.89 11.28 1.84
N MET A 195 -10.85 10.65 3.01
CA MET A 195 -9.90 9.56 3.32
C MET A 195 -9.93 8.40 2.31
N PRO A 196 -11.09 7.86 1.88
CA PRO A 196 -11.13 6.81 0.85
C PRO A 196 -10.63 7.30 -0.52
N LEU A 197 -10.89 8.57 -0.86
CA LEU A 197 -10.51 9.18 -2.14
C LEU A 197 -8.99 9.30 -2.29
N MET A 198 -8.25 9.36 -1.18
CA MET A 198 -6.78 9.34 -1.15
C MET A 198 -6.18 8.13 -1.88
N SER A 199 -6.92 7.03 -2.02
CA SER A 199 -6.46 5.86 -2.79
C SER A 199 -6.21 6.17 -4.26
N PHE A 200 -6.89 7.18 -4.82
CA PHE A 200 -6.69 7.63 -6.21
C PHE A 200 -5.47 8.54 -6.36
N PHE A 201 -4.89 9.07 -5.28
CA PHE A 201 -3.65 9.84 -5.32
C PHE A 201 -2.49 9.04 -5.93
N THR A 202 -2.53 7.71 -5.82
CA THR A 202 -1.56 6.82 -6.46
C THR A 202 -1.55 6.95 -7.98
N LEU A 203 -2.67 7.24 -8.65
CA LEU A 203 -2.71 7.51 -10.09
C LEU A 203 -1.89 8.75 -10.44
N LEU A 204 -2.02 9.82 -9.64
CA LEU A 204 -1.23 11.03 -9.79
C LEU A 204 0.25 10.73 -9.53
N THR A 205 0.58 9.97 -8.49
CA THR A 205 1.98 9.60 -8.24
C THR A 205 2.57 8.85 -9.44
N VAL A 206 1.85 7.85 -9.98
CA VAL A 206 2.28 7.04 -11.13
C VAL A 206 2.46 7.88 -12.41
N ALA A 207 1.66 8.92 -12.60
CA ALA A 207 1.78 9.79 -13.76
C ALA A 207 3.04 10.69 -13.74
N TRP A 208 3.57 11.02 -12.56
CA TRP A 208 4.73 11.92 -12.41
C TRP A 208 6.07 11.20 -12.20
N VAL A 209 6.06 9.97 -11.69
CA VAL A 209 7.29 9.22 -11.40
C VAL A 209 7.78 8.42 -12.62
N PRO A 210 9.07 8.02 -12.67
CA PRO A 210 9.58 7.12 -13.70
C PRO A 210 8.84 5.77 -13.71
N LEU A 211 8.78 5.12 -14.87
CA LEU A 211 8.09 3.84 -15.04
C LEU A 211 8.54 2.78 -14.04
N ALA A 212 9.85 2.69 -13.78
CA ALA A 212 10.39 1.76 -12.80
C ALA A 212 9.86 1.99 -11.37
N ALA A 213 9.68 3.25 -10.97
CA ALA A 213 9.04 3.62 -9.71
C ALA A 213 7.56 3.28 -9.70
N ALA A 214 6.87 3.54 -10.82
CA ALA A 214 5.48 3.17 -10.97
C ALA A 214 5.27 1.66 -10.85
N LEU A 215 6.12 0.83 -11.47
CA LEU A 215 6.04 -0.64 -11.36
C LEU A 215 6.16 -1.12 -9.92
N TYR A 216 7.07 -0.56 -9.14
CA TYR A 216 7.16 -0.86 -7.71
C TYR A 216 5.87 -0.49 -6.99
N VAL A 217 5.38 0.75 -7.16
CA VAL A 217 4.19 1.26 -6.46
C VAL A 217 2.97 0.39 -6.80
N VAL A 218 2.78 0.06 -8.08
CA VAL A 218 1.69 -0.80 -8.55
C VAL A 218 1.81 -2.21 -7.99
N THR A 219 2.98 -2.84 -8.08
CA THR A 219 3.18 -4.20 -7.55
C THR A 219 2.93 -4.25 -6.05
N SER A 220 3.45 -3.25 -5.33
CA SER A 220 3.36 -3.11 -3.89
C SER A 220 1.92 -2.87 -3.41
N THR A 221 1.18 -1.99 -4.09
CA THR A 221 -0.24 -1.71 -3.77
C THR A 221 -1.16 -2.87 -4.17
N THR A 222 -0.89 -3.52 -5.30
CA THR A 222 -1.61 -4.72 -5.75
C THR A 222 -1.42 -5.86 -4.76
N TRP A 223 -0.18 -6.16 -4.35
CA TRP A 223 0.10 -7.15 -3.32
C TRP A 223 -0.66 -6.85 -2.04
N THR A 224 -0.62 -5.59 -1.59
CA THR A 224 -1.34 -5.17 -0.37
C THR A 224 -2.84 -5.40 -0.49
N ALA A 225 -3.43 -5.09 -1.64
CA ALA A 225 -4.85 -5.33 -1.89
C ALA A 225 -5.19 -6.82 -1.84
N VAL A 226 -4.40 -7.66 -2.53
CA VAL A 226 -4.57 -9.12 -2.56
C VAL A 226 -4.38 -9.74 -1.17
N GLU A 227 -3.28 -9.42 -0.50
CA GLU A 227 -2.97 -9.89 0.85
C GLU A 227 -4.11 -9.53 1.82
N ARG A 228 -4.60 -8.29 1.75
CA ARG A 228 -5.71 -7.84 2.59
C ARG A 228 -7.03 -8.52 2.22
N ALA A 229 -7.27 -8.80 0.94
CA ALA A 229 -8.45 -9.54 0.49
C ALA A 229 -8.49 -10.94 1.13
N PHE A 230 -7.34 -11.63 1.16
CA PHE A 230 -7.23 -12.97 1.76
C PHE A 230 -7.26 -12.93 3.29
N LEU A 231 -6.45 -12.07 3.94
CA LEU A 231 -6.31 -12.07 5.39
C LEU A 231 -7.55 -11.56 6.13
N TYR A 232 -8.32 -10.68 5.49
CA TYR A 232 -9.49 -10.03 6.11
C TYR A 232 -10.83 -10.57 5.58
N ARG A 233 -10.82 -11.65 4.79
CA ARG A 233 -12.04 -12.28 4.25
C ARG A 233 -13.03 -12.66 5.37
N ASP A 234 -12.51 -13.17 6.48
CA ASP A 234 -13.31 -13.70 7.59
C ASP A 234 -13.45 -12.72 8.77
N MET A 235 -13.21 -11.42 8.54
CA MET A 235 -13.41 -10.44 9.61
C MET A 235 -14.92 -10.20 9.78
N PRO A 236 -15.50 -10.48 10.95
CA PRO A 236 -16.92 -10.21 11.18
C PRO A 236 -17.16 -8.71 11.02
N VAL A 237 -18.14 -8.34 10.20
CA VAL A 237 -18.64 -6.97 10.19
C VAL A 237 -19.21 -6.71 11.59
N ALA A 238 -18.83 -5.61 12.25
CA ALA A 238 -19.23 -5.33 13.64
C ALA A 238 -20.75 -5.44 13.87
N GLY A 239 -21.56 -5.17 12.84
CA GLY A 239 -23.02 -5.35 12.88
C GLY A 239 -23.52 -6.80 12.99
N ALA A 240 -22.74 -7.81 12.57
CA ALA A 240 -23.13 -9.21 12.66
C ALA A 240 -22.90 -9.82 14.07
N LEU A 241 -22.03 -9.21 14.87
CA LEU A 241 -21.76 -9.65 16.25
C LEU A 241 -22.76 -9.06 17.26
N ALA A 242 -23.42 -7.95 16.92
CA ALA A 242 -24.45 -7.32 17.76
C ALA A 242 -25.80 -8.05 17.73
N THR A 243 -26.03 -8.91 16.74
CA THR A 243 -27.28 -9.68 16.58
C THR A 243 -27.18 -11.13 17.08
N ALA A 244 -26.02 -11.52 17.62
CA ALA A 244 -25.71 -12.90 17.99
C ALA A 244 -25.49 -13.11 19.50
N GLY A 245 -25.76 -12.08 20.32
CA GLY A 245 -25.77 -12.14 21.79
C GLY A 245 -27.10 -11.63 22.31
#